data_AF-A0A1Q4APV7-F1
#
_entry.id   AF-A0A1Q4APV7-F1
#
_cell.length_a   1.000
_cell.length_b   1.000
_cell.length_c   1.000
_cell.angle_alpha   90.00
_cell.angle_beta   90.00
_cell.angle_gamma   90.00
#
_symmetry.space_group_name_H-M   'P 1'
#
loop_
_entity.id
_entity.type
_entity.pdbx_description
1 polymer ?
#
loop_
_entity_poly.entity_id
_entity_poly.type
_entity_poly.pdbx_seq_one_letter_code
_entity_poly.pdbx_strand_id
1 'polypeptide(L)'
;MARARTRQTRTEARLDSPRGVRQGLSLFQSRDRFGRFTEAIARGMGTPWFLFGLSIFVIIWMVYNTVAPDGLRFDDAAIGFTALTLILSLQASYAAPLILLAQNRQDDRDRVQIEQDRQRAERNLNDTEYLAREVVALRLAMNDLASKDFIRAELRALLEELDKDDDRRG
;
A
#
# COMPACT_ATOMS: atom_id res chain seq x y z
N MET A 1 22.06 12.91 -68.00
CA MET A 1 22.41 13.75 -66.83
C MET A 1 21.29 13.65 -65.81
N ALA A 2 21.61 13.36 -64.55
CA ALA A 2 20.91 13.73 -63.30
C ALA A 2 20.98 12.59 -62.28
N ARG A 3 21.89 12.77 -61.31
CA ARG A 3 22.03 11.96 -60.10
C ARG A 3 20.84 12.24 -59.18
N ALA A 4 20.17 11.21 -58.67
CA ALA A 4 19.21 11.35 -57.58
C ALA A 4 19.50 10.32 -56.48
N ARG A 5 20.30 10.81 -55.53
CA ARG A 5 20.55 10.37 -54.15
C ARG A 5 19.62 9.27 -53.61
N THR A 6 20.23 8.12 -53.32
CA THR A 6 19.72 7.10 -52.39
C THR A 6 19.55 7.74 -51.00
N ARG A 7 18.31 7.94 -50.57
CA ARG A 7 17.97 8.47 -49.24
C ARG A 7 18.21 7.36 -48.21
N GLN A 8 19.33 7.45 -47.49
CA GLN A 8 19.57 6.66 -46.28
C GLN A 8 18.50 7.02 -45.23
N THR A 9 17.55 6.11 -45.01
CA THR A 9 16.70 6.13 -43.82
C THR A 9 17.55 5.66 -42.65
N ARG A 10 18.12 6.62 -41.92
CA ARG A 10 18.73 6.44 -40.61
C ARG A 10 17.63 5.96 -39.66
N THR A 11 17.63 4.66 -39.36
CA THR A 11 16.82 4.09 -38.28
C THR A 11 17.28 4.69 -36.97
N GLU A 12 16.54 5.67 -36.46
CA GLU A 12 16.69 6.17 -35.11
C GLU A 12 16.32 5.04 -34.15
N ALA A 13 17.34 4.38 -33.63
CA ALA A 13 17.23 3.51 -32.48
C ALA A 13 16.78 4.38 -31.29
N ARG A 14 15.48 4.35 -31.00
CA ARG A 14 14.89 4.92 -29.79
C ARG A 14 15.63 4.37 -28.58
N LEU A 15 16.42 5.24 -27.96
CA LEU A 15 17.22 5.02 -26.75
C LEU A 15 16.39 5.20 -25.47
N ASP A 16 15.12 4.80 -25.50
CA ASP A 16 14.20 4.98 -24.37
C ASP A 16 13.57 3.65 -23.96
N SER A 17 14.44 2.74 -23.55
CA SER A 17 14.05 1.51 -22.89
C SER A 17 14.84 1.46 -21.59
N PRO A 18 14.20 1.63 -20.41
CA PRO A 18 14.91 1.46 -19.16
C PRO A 18 15.49 0.05 -19.15
N ARG A 19 16.82 -0.03 -19.00
CA ARG A 19 17.56 -1.29 -18.89
C ARG A 19 16.91 -2.13 -17.80
N GLY A 20 16.07 -3.08 -18.23
CA GLY A 20 15.50 -4.11 -17.38
C GLY A 20 16.66 -4.85 -16.73
N VAL A 21 16.76 -4.70 -15.42
CA VAL A 21 17.67 -5.42 -14.54
C VAL A 21 17.61 -6.90 -14.92
N ARG A 22 18.80 -7.43 -15.24
CA ARG A 22 19.01 -8.84 -15.60
C ARG A 22 18.22 -9.73 -14.64
N GLN A 23 17.24 -10.46 -15.19
CA GLN A 23 16.54 -11.54 -14.51
C GLN A 23 17.56 -12.64 -14.19
N GLY A 24 18.16 -12.53 -13.01
CA GLY A 24 18.89 -13.62 -12.41
C GLY A 24 17.90 -14.72 -12.02
N LEU A 25 18.21 -15.93 -12.48
CA LEU A 25 17.87 -17.24 -11.92
C LEU A 25 16.56 -17.34 -11.12
N SER A 26 15.64 -18.12 -11.69
CA SER A 26 14.39 -18.68 -11.15
C SER A 26 14.40 -19.12 -9.66
N LEU A 27 14.47 -18.16 -8.73
CA LEU A 27 14.17 -18.32 -7.30
C LEU A 27 12.82 -17.70 -6.93
N PHE A 28 12.14 -17.05 -7.86
CA PHE A 28 10.86 -16.37 -7.61
C PHE A 28 9.67 -17.33 -7.52
N GLN A 29 9.73 -18.50 -8.17
CA GLN A 29 8.62 -19.47 -8.15
C GLN A 29 8.48 -20.20 -6.81
N SER A 30 9.58 -20.36 -6.05
CA SER A 30 9.54 -20.90 -4.67
C SER A 30 9.02 -19.88 -3.66
N ARG A 31 9.25 -18.58 -3.90
CA ARG A 31 8.85 -17.47 -3.01
C ARG A 31 7.34 -17.31 -2.90
N ASP A 32 6.60 -17.66 -3.95
CA ASP A 32 5.12 -17.62 -3.98
C ASP A 32 4.47 -18.79 -3.23
N ARG A 33 5.06 -20.00 -3.33
CA ARG A 33 4.55 -21.18 -2.61
C ARG A 33 4.83 -21.07 -1.12
N PHE A 34 6.05 -20.66 -0.76
CA PHE A 34 6.42 -20.44 0.64
C PHE A 34 5.65 -19.25 1.23
N GLY A 35 5.44 -18.18 0.45
CA GLY A 35 4.63 -17.03 0.85
C GLY A 35 3.19 -17.41 1.20
N ARG A 36 2.51 -18.18 0.34
CA ARG A 36 1.13 -18.66 0.61
C ARG A 36 1.05 -19.60 1.82
N PHE A 37 2.05 -20.46 2.01
CA PHE A 37 2.13 -21.35 3.17
C PHE A 37 2.32 -20.57 4.48
N THR A 38 3.26 -19.62 4.50
CA THR A 38 3.49 -18.74 5.65
C THR A 38 2.26 -17.87 5.94
N GLU A 39 1.56 -17.37 4.93
CA GLU A 39 0.33 -16.59 5.12
C GLU A 39 -0.83 -17.44 5.67
N ALA A 40 -0.96 -18.70 5.23
CA ALA A 40 -1.93 -19.64 5.80
C ALA A 40 -1.61 -19.97 7.27
N ILE A 41 -0.34 -20.21 7.59
CA ILE A 41 0.12 -20.43 8.97
C ILE A 41 -0.09 -19.18 9.83
N ALA A 42 0.23 -17.99 9.33
CA ALA A 42 0.05 -16.74 10.07
C ALA A 42 -1.43 -16.48 10.39
N ARG A 43 -2.34 -16.72 9.43
CA ARG A 43 -3.78 -16.65 9.68
C ARG A 43 -4.26 -17.72 10.68
N GLY A 44 -3.68 -18.92 10.62
CA GLY A 44 -3.97 -20.01 11.55
C GLY A 44 -3.53 -19.70 12.98
N MET A 45 -2.27 -19.29 13.17
CA MET A 45 -1.69 -19.00 14.49
C MET A 45 -2.30 -17.78 15.18
N GLY A 46 -2.78 -16.79 14.42
CA GLY A 46 -3.42 -15.58 14.96
C GLY A 46 -4.86 -15.78 15.43
N THR A 47 -5.45 -16.96 15.23
CA THR A 47 -6.86 -17.23 15.56
C THR A 47 -6.96 -17.96 16.91
N PRO A 48 -7.89 -17.57 17.82
CA PRO A 48 -8.07 -18.24 19.12
C PRO A 48 -8.41 -19.74 19.01
N TRP A 49 -8.95 -20.17 17.86
CA TRP A 49 -9.21 -21.57 17.55
C TRP A 49 -7.95 -22.45 17.51
N PHE A 50 -6.78 -21.89 17.13
CA PHE A 50 -5.53 -22.65 17.12
C PHE A 50 -5.11 -23.05 18.54
N LEU A 51 -5.19 -22.11 19.49
CA LEU A 51 -4.90 -22.38 20.89
C LEU A 51 -5.86 -23.43 21.46
N PHE A 52 -7.15 -23.30 21.15
CA PHE A 52 -8.15 -24.30 21.57
C PHE A 52 -7.84 -25.70 21.03
N GLY A 53 -7.50 -25.81 19.74
CA GLY A 53 -7.09 -27.06 19.09
C GLY A 53 -5.83 -27.68 19.70
N LEU A 54 -4.84 -26.85 20.04
CA LEU A 54 -3.62 -27.29 20.72
C LEU A 54 -3.92 -27.77 22.15
N SER A 55 -4.76 -27.04 22.90
CA SER A 55 -5.15 -27.43 24.26
C SER A 55 -5.92 -28.75 24.29
N ILE A 56 -6.88 -28.95 23.38
CA ILE A 56 -7.61 -30.23 23.31
C ILE A 56 -6.68 -31.39 22.94
N PHE A 57 -5.72 -31.17 22.04
CA PHE A 57 -4.70 -32.17 21.70
C PHE A 57 -3.87 -32.58 22.93
N VAL A 58 -3.37 -31.60 23.69
CA VAL A 58 -2.58 -31.85 24.91
C VAL A 58 -3.42 -32.62 25.93
N ILE A 59 -4.68 -32.24 26.14
CA ILE A 59 -5.59 -32.91 27.07
C ILE A 59 -5.83 -34.36 26.64
N ILE A 60 -6.14 -34.60 25.36
CA ILE A 60 -6.37 -35.96 24.83
C ILE A 60 -5.12 -36.81 24.99
N TRP A 61 -3.93 -36.27 24.68
CA TRP A 61 -2.66 -36.97 24.84
C TRP A 61 -2.41 -37.39 26.29
N MET A 62 -2.64 -36.45 27.21
CA MET A 62 -2.48 -36.67 28.65
C MET A 62 -3.44 -37.76 29.14
N VAL A 63 -4.73 -37.69 28.76
CA VAL A 63 -5.74 -38.69 29.12
C VAL A 63 -5.40 -40.05 28.55
N TYR A 64 -5.04 -40.13 27.27
CA TYR A 64 -4.68 -41.38 26.60
C TYR A 64 -3.51 -42.07 27.31
N ASN A 65 -2.41 -41.36 27.54
CA ASN A 65 -1.25 -41.96 28.19
C ASN A 65 -1.44 -42.21 29.69
N THR A 66 -2.40 -41.52 30.34
CA THR A 66 -2.75 -41.79 31.74
C THR A 66 -3.59 -43.05 31.88
N VAL A 67 -4.59 -43.27 31.01
CA VAL A 67 -5.56 -44.37 31.09
C VAL A 67 -5.09 -45.64 30.37
N ALA A 68 -4.13 -45.53 29.44
CA ALA A 68 -3.59 -46.68 28.73
C ALA A 68 -2.87 -47.67 29.68
N PRO A 69 -3.00 -49.00 29.46
CA PRO A 69 -2.24 -50.01 30.22
C PRO A 69 -0.73 -49.89 30.00
N ASP A 70 0.08 -50.25 31.01
CA ASP A 70 1.55 -50.05 31.05
C ASP A 70 2.31 -50.55 29.82
N GLY A 71 1.80 -51.56 29.10
CA GLY A 71 2.42 -52.07 27.86
C GLY A 71 2.18 -51.23 26.60
N LEU A 72 1.27 -50.25 26.62
CA LEU A 72 0.89 -49.40 25.48
C LEU A 72 1.09 -47.90 25.74
N ARG A 73 1.62 -47.55 26.93
CA ARG A 73 1.93 -46.17 27.32
C ARG A 73 3.19 -45.72 26.60
N PHE A 74 3.04 -44.76 25.69
CA PHE A 74 4.16 -44.19 24.95
C PHE A 74 4.84 -43.05 25.73
N ASP A 75 4.06 -42.36 26.57
CA ASP A 75 4.50 -41.17 27.32
C ASP A 75 3.91 -41.19 28.73
N ASP A 76 4.51 -41.97 29.63
CA ASP A 76 3.98 -42.23 30.96
C ASP A 76 3.86 -40.95 31.82
N ALA A 77 2.75 -40.85 32.56
CA ALA A 77 2.52 -39.78 33.51
C ALA A 77 3.57 -39.79 34.65
N ALA A 78 4.12 -40.96 34.99
CA ALA A 78 5.15 -41.10 36.03
C ALA A 78 6.46 -40.35 35.71
N ILE A 79 6.79 -40.20 34.42
CA ILE A 79 7.96 -39.44 33.94
C ILE A 79 7.58 -38.02 33.48
N GLY A 80 6.37 -37.57 33.79
CA GLY A 80 5.93 -36.19 33.53
C GLY A 80 5.71 -35.85 32.06
N PHE A 81 5.31 -36.81 31.22
CA PHE A 81 5.07 -36.61 29.77
C PHE A 81 6.31 -36.07 29.03
N THR A 82 7.42 -36.80 29.15
CA THR A 82 8.71 -36.42 28.54
C THR A 82 8.60 -36.29 27.02
N ALA A 83 7.87 -37.19 26.33
CA ALA A 83 7.73 -37.14 24.87
C ALA A 83 6.94 -35.90 24.42
N LEU A 84 5.82 -35.59 25.10
CA LEU A 84 5.06 -34.38 24.84
C LEU A 84 5.92 -33.12 25.04
N THR A 85 6.71 -33.09 26.11
CA THR A 85 7.62 -31.96 26.41
C THR A 85 8.69 -31.79 25.34
N LEU A 86 9.28 -32.88 24.85
CA LEU A 86 10.25 -32.86 23.77
C LEU A 86 9.62 -32.33 22.47
N ILE A 87 8.41 -32.77 22.13
CA ILE A 87 7.69 -32.31 20.94
C ILE A 87 7.35 -30.82 21.04
N LEU A 88 6.84 -30.35 22.18
CA LEU A 88 6.49 -28.95 22.38
C LEU A 88 7.72 -28.03 22.34
N SER A 89 8.84 -28.45 22.94
CA SER A 89 10.09 -27.67 22.88
C SER A 89 10.65 -27.58 21.45
N LEU A 90 10.57 -28.67 20.67
CA LEU A 90 10.92 -28.66 19.25
C LEU A 90 9.99 -27.75 18.45
N GLN A 91 8.68 -27.80 18.70
CA GLN A 91 7.69 -26.97 18.03
C GLN A 91 7.98 -25.48 18.21
N ALA A 92 8.27 -25.05 19.45
CA ALA A 92 8.66 -23.68 19.74
C ALA A 92 9.95 -23.27 19.02
N SER A 93 10.96 -24.16 18.99
CA SER A 93 12.24 -23.90 18.32
C SER A 93 12.09 -23.70 16.81
N TYR A 94 11.24 -24.48 16.14
CA TYR A 94 11.01 -24.33 14.70
C TYR A 94 10.03 -23.20 14.35
N ALA A 95 9.15 -22.81 15.27
CA ALA A 95 8.27 -21.67 15.08
C ALA A 95 9.04 -20.35 14.98
N ALA A 96 10.08 -20.15 15.80
CA ALA A 96 10.88 -18.93 15.83
C ALA A 96 11.44 -18.48 14.45
N PRO A 97 12.15 -19.33 13.66
CA PRO A 97 12.65 -18.92 12.36
C PRO A 97 11.54 -18.68 11.33
N LEU A 98 10.42 -19.42 11.40
CA LEU A 98 9.28 -19.19 10.51
C LEU A 98 8.58 -17.86 10.81
N ILE A 99 8.44 -17.52 12.09
CA ILE A 99 7.89 -16.25 12.54
C ILE A 99 8.80 -15.10 12.08
N LEU A 100 10.12 -15.23 12.22
CA LEU A 100 11.08 -14.23 11.75
C LEU A 100 10.95 -13.98 10.24
N LEU A 101 10.81 -15.04 9.44
CA LEU A 101 10.57 -14.89 7.99
C LEU A 101 9.23 -14.23 7.67
N ALA A 102 8.19 -14.53 8.45
CA ALA A 102 6.88 -13.87 8.31
C ALA A 102 6.96 -12.39 8.68
N GLN A 103 7.68 -12.05 9.75
CA GLN A 103 7.91 -10.69 10.22
C GLN A 103 8.71 -9.87 9.22
N ASN A 104 9.84 -10.38 8.71
CA ASN A 104 10.62 -9.68 7.67
C ASN A 104 9.76 -9.30 6.45
N ARG A 105 8.83 -10.17 6.04
CA ARG A 105 7.90 -9.88 4.94
C ARG A 105 6.83 -8.87 5.30
N GLN A 106 6.41 -8.81 6.56
CA GLN A 106 5.49 -7.80 7.05
C GLN A 106 6.18 -6.43 7.08
N ASP A 107 7.38 -6.38 7.65
CA ASP A 107 8.20 -5.17 7.74
C ASP A 107 8.52 -4.59 6.35
N ASP A 108 8.83 -5.46 5.38
CA ASP A 108 9.04 -5.06 3.99
C ASP A 108 7.79 -4.39 3.39
N ARG A 109 6.59 -4.94 3.65
CA ARG A 109 5.32 -4.37 3.17
C ARG A 109 5.00 -3.04 3.86
N ASP A 110 5.16 -3.01 5.18
CA ASP A 110 4.89 -1.83 5.99
C ASP A 110 5.83 -0.69 5.58
N ARG A 111 7.10 -0.98 5.28
CA ARG A 111 8.05 0.00 4.75
C ARG A 111 7.60 0.59 3.40
N VAL A 112 7.14 -0.25 2.47
CA VAL A 112 6.65 0.22 1.17
C VAL A 112 5.40 1.09 1.35
N GLN A 113 4.50 0.71 2.25
CA GLN A 113 3.30 1.48 2.55
C GLN A 113 3.65 2.86 3.13
N ILE A 114 4.58 2.92 4.09
CA ILE A 114 5.06 4.19 4.66
C ILE A 114 5.66 5.11 3.60
N GLU A 115 6.47 4.57 2.69
CA GLU A 115 7.07 5.35 1.60
C GLU A 115 6.00 5.92 0.65
N GLN A 116 4.99 5.11 0.31
CA GLN A 116 3.88 5.58 -0.53
C GLN A 116 3.04 6.65 0.18
N ASP A 117 2.75 6.48 1.46
CA ASP A 117 2.00 7.46 2.23
C ASP A 117 2.77 8.78 2.38
N ARG A 118 4.10 8.71 2.52
CA ARG A 118 4.97 9.89 2.49
C ARG A 118 4.89 10.61 1.15
N GLN A 119 5.03 9.90 0.03
CA GLN A 119 4.93 10.51 -1.31
C GLN A 119 3.54 11.11 -1.57
N ARG A 120 2.47 10.46 -1.09
CA ARG A 120 1.11 11.00 -1.16
C ARG A 120 0.97 12.27 -0.33
N ALA A 121 1.53 12.30 0.88
CA ALA A 121 1.51 13.50 1.72
C ALA A 121 2.26 14.67 1.07
N GLU A 122 3.43 14.42 0.48
CA GLU A 122 4.19 15.43 -0.28
C GLU A 122 3.40 15.97 -1.48
N ARG A 123 2.71 15.10 -2.23
CA ARG A 123 1.81 15.53 -3.33
C ARG A 123 0.63 16.35 -2.84
N ASN A 124 -0.03 15.92 -1.76
CA ASN A 124 -1.16 16.64 -1.18
C ASN A 124 -0.77 18.05 -0.69
N LEU A 125 0.43 18.19 -0.11
CA LEU A 125 0.97 19.50 0.28
C LEU A 125 1.16 20.39 -0.94
N ASN A 126 1.80 19.87 -2.00
CA ASN A 126 2.00 20.63 -3.25
C ASN A 126 0.68 21.02 -3.92
N ASP A 127 -0.31 20.13 -3.96
CA ASP A 127 -1.63 20.40 -4.53
C ASP A 127 -2.36 21.48 -3.71
N THR A 128 -2.23 21.44 -2.38
CA THR A 128 -2.80 22.46 -1.48
C THR A 128 -2.12 23.82 -1.70
N GLU A 129 -0.79 23.85 -1.84
CA GLU A 129 -0.06 25.07 -2.16
C GLU A 129 -0.44 25.63 -3.53
N TYR A 130 -0.62 24.76 -4.54
CA TYR A 130 -1.07 25.15 -5.86
C TYR A 130 -2.47 25.77 -5.81
N LEU A 131 -3.42 25.09 -5.18
CA LEU A 131 -4.78 25.61 -5.00
C LEU A 131 -4.80 26.93 -4.22
N ALA A 132 -3.98 27.06 -3.17
CA ALA A 132 -3.89 28.30 -2.42
C ALA A 132 -3.39 29.48 -3.27
N ARG A 133 -2.38 29.25 -4.13
CA ARG A 133 -1.89 30.27 -5.07
C ARG A 133 -2.94 30.64 -6.11
N GLU A 134 -3.63 29.64 -6.66
CA GLU A 134 -4.69 29.86 -7.66
C GLU A 134 -5.86 30.66 -7.07
N VAL A 135 -6.27 30.34 -5.83
CA VAL A 135 -7.33 31.08 -5.11
C VAL A 135 -6.91 32.54 -4.85
N VAL A 136 -5.66 32.79 -4.47
CA VAL A 136 -5.15 34.16 -4.28
C VAL A 136 -5.14 34.94 -5.60
N ALA A 137 -4.69 34.32 -6.69
CA ALA A 137 -4.71 34.95 -8.01
C ALA A 137 -6.14 35.27 -8.47
N LEU A 138 -7.07 34.33 -8.29
CA LEU A 138 -8.48 34.53 -8.58
C LEU A 138 -9.09 35.67 -7.75
N ARG A 139 -8.78 35.74 -6.45
CA ARG A 139 -9.25 36.80 -5.56
C ARG A 139 -8.79 38.18 -6.03
N LEU A 140 -7.52 38.32 -6.42
CA LEU A 140 -6.98 39.59 -6.92
C LEU A 140 -7.68 40.02 -8.21
N ALA A 141 -7.85 39.10 -9.17
CA ALA A 141 -8.56 39.36 -10.41
C ALA A 141 -10.03 39.79 -10.17
N MET A 142 -10.73 39.14 -9.24
CA MET A 142 -12.09 39.53 -8.85
C MET A 142 -12.14 40.90 -8.17
N ASN A 143 -11.14 41.23 -7.34
CA ASN A 143 -11.10 42.50 -6.63
C ASN A 143 -10.92 43.70 -7.58
N ASP A 144 -10.15 43.53 -8.66
CA ASP A 144 -9.98 44.57 -9.69
C ASP A 144 -11.28 44.82 -10.47
N LEU A 145 -12.00 43.76 -10.86
CA LEU A 145 -13.28 43.85 -11.58
C LEU A 145 -14.43 44.41 -10.72
N ALA A 146 -14.44 44.09 -9.43
CA ALA A 146 -15.51 44.46 -8.50
C ALA A 146 -15.22 45.74 -7.72
N SER A 147 -14.23 46.54 -8.12
CA SER A 147 -13.94 47.79 -7.41
C SER A 147 -15.19 48.68 -7.40
N LYS A 148 -15.57 49.15 -6.21
CA LYS A 148 -16.79 49.95 -6.01
C LYS A 148 -16.84 51.17 -6.93
N ASP A 149 -15.69 51.75 -7.22
CA ASP A 149 -15.58 52.93 -8.09
C ASP A 149 -15.81 52.57 -9.56
N PHE A 150 -15.37 51.40 -10.03
CA PHE A 150 -15.72 50.90 -11.36
C PHE A 150 -17.21 50.61 -11.49
N ILE A 151 -17.78 49.88 -10.53
CA ILE A 151 -19.23 49.58 -10.51
C ILE A 151 -20.04 50.88 -10.46
N ARG A 152 -19.62 51.86 -9.66
CA ARG A 152 -20.30 53.16 -9.54
C ARG A 152 -20.14 54.02 -10.79
N ALA A 153 -18.98 53.97 -11.45
CA ALA A 153 -18.77 54.64 -12.72
C ALA A 153 -19.69 54.05 -13.78
N GLU A 154 -19.81 52.73 -13.85
CA GLU A 154 -20.62 52.08 -14.87
C GLU A 154 -22.12 52.19 -14.63
N LEU A 155 -22.56 52.16 -13.37
CA LEU A 155 -23.94 52.53 -13.02
C LEU A 155 -24.27 53.98 -13.39
N ARG A 156 -23.33 54.91 -13.21
CA ARG A 156 -23.53 56.31 -13.63
C ARG A 156 -23.58 56.45 -15.14
N ALA A 157 -22.69 55.78 -15.87
CA ALA A 157 -22.68 55.79 -17.32
C ALA A 157 -24.01 55.26 -17.90
N LEU A 158 -24.49 54.11 -17.39
CA LEU A 158 -25.77 53.54 -17.79
C LEU A 158 -26.96 54.42 -17.41
N LEU A 159 -26.94 55.06 -16.24
CA LEU A 159 -27.99 56.02 -15.84
C LEU A 159 -28.03 57.24 -16.76
N GLU A 160 -26.88 57.80 -17.10
CA GLU A 160 -26.79 58.97 -17.99
C GLU A 160 -27.22 58.65 -19.42
N GLU A 161 -26.97 57.42 -19.88
CA GLU A 161 -27.48 56.93 -21.17
C GLU A 161 -29.01 56.82 -21.16
N LEU A 162 -29.60 56.30 -20.08
CA LEU A 162 -31.07 56.25 -19.93
C LEU A 162 -31.70 57.64 -19.87
N ASP A 163 -31.10 58.58 -19.14
CA ASP A 163 -31.60 59.96 -19.02
C ASP A 163 -31.62 60.66 -20.41
N LYS A 164 -30.57 60.45 -21.21
CA LYS A 164 -30.50 60.95 -22.60
C LYS A 164 -31.56 60.33 -23.51
N ASP A 165 -31.91 59.08 -23.30
CA ASP A 165 -32.94 58.39 -24.08
C ASP A 165 -34.36 58.85 -23.69
N ASP A 166 -34.59 59.20 -22.43
CA ASP A 166 -35.87 59.76 -21.96
C ASP A 166 -36.07 61.19 -22.49
N ASP A 167 -35.02 62.03 -22.49
CA ASP A 167 -34.99 63.36 -23.11
C ASP A 167 -35.21 63.33 -24.63
N ARG A 168 -34.91 62.21 -25.30
CA ARG A 168 -35.19 62.00 -26.72
C ARG A 168 -36.62 61.52 -27.01
N ARG A 169 -37.32 61.01 -26.00
CA ARG A 169 -38.67 60.44 -26.13
C ARG A 169 -39.77 61.38 -25.63
N GLY A 170 -39.44 62.38 -24.80
CA GLY A 170 -40.30 63.52 -24.46
C GLY A 170 -40.33 64.59 -25.54
#